data_AF-A0A4Q5SJ44-F1
#
_entry.id   AF-A0A4Q5SJ44-F1
#
_cell.length_a   1.000
_cell.length_b   1.000
_cell.length_c   1.000
_cell.angle_alpha   90.00
_cell.angle_beta   90.00
_cell.angle_gamma   90.00
#
_symmetry.space_group_name_H-M   'P 1'
#
loop_
_entity.id
_entity.type
_entity.pdbx_description
1 polymer ?
#
loop_
_entity_poly.entity_id
_entity_poly.type
_entity_poly.pdbx_seq_one_letter_code
_entity_poly.pdbx_strand_id
1 'polypeptide(L)'
;MKSDMENKDWLNEFPELKKVNPNNPFTVPDGYFHELSERTLSLSKLNALTINNGGFTVPQNYFDELSGNTTSQITIAGAINVENTGFAVPEGYFDELAGNIQSRIAIEEAASVETTGFEIPQGYFENLQEQISARIAVEELLSIEPEETFEVPQGYFDKLNAAILDKTVNAEKEVTVAEPVKRQTIVRRLFTSGIYKYAVAACVTVVIGVSFLIGSNSNPAPDAVANLHTQLSEIPVIEIRNYVEQNMDAGETQTALTDPNVSSEELLDYIDTEL
;
A
#
# COMPACT_ATOMS: atom_id res chain seq x y z
N MET A 1 31.07 23.00 -28.36
CA MET A 1 31.62 22.61 -29.68
C MET A 1 30.45 22.57 -30.67
N LYS A 2 30.47 23.32 -31.77
CA LYS A 2 29.51 23.09 -32.87
C LYS A 2 29.88 21.74 -33.50
N SER A 3 28.95 20.79 -33.55
CA SER A 3 29.24 19.50 -34.18
C SER A 3 29.28 19.71 -35.70
N ASP A 4 30.48 19.66 -36.27
CA ASP A 4 30.66 19.54 -37.71
C ASP A 4 30.28 18.11 -38.13
N MET A 5 28.97 17.82 -38.10
CA MET A 5 28.38 16.65 -38.74
C MET A 5 28.03 17.04 -40.17
N GLU A 6 29.06 17.23 -40.99
CA GLU A 6 28.96 17.65 -42.41
C GLU A 6 28.41 16.57 -43.35
N ASN A 7 28.06 15.37 -42.86
CA ASN A 7 27.45 14.35 -43.69
C ASN A 7 26.16 13.79 -43.05
N LYS A 8 25.03 14.41 -43.41
CA LYS A 8 23.67 13.99 -43.03
C LYS A 8 22.91 13.39 -44.21
N ASP A 9 23.61 12.90 -45.24
CA ASP A 9 22.96 12.35 -46.44
C ASP A 9 22.06 11.15 -46.12
N TRP A 10 22.33 10.44 -45.02
CA TRP A 10 21.50 9.36 -44.48
C TRP A 10 20.08 9.80 -44.05
N LEU A 11 19.85 11.09 -43.75
CA LEU A 11 18.49 11.59 -43.48
C LEU A 11 17.59 11.50 -44.72
N ASN A 12 18.15 11.42 -45.91
CA ASN A 12 17.38 11.29 -47.15
C ASN A 12 16.95 9.84 -47.40
N GLU A 13 17.68 8.87 -46.85
CA GLU A 13 17.34 7.45 -46.90
C GLU A 13 16.26 7.09 -45.86
N PHE A 14 16.20 7.82 -44.74
CA PHE A 14 15.24 7.59 -43.65
C PHE A 14 14.42 8.86 -43.33
N PRO A 15 13.39 9.18 -44.14
CA PRO A 15 12.63 10.42 -44.03
C PRO A 15 11.83 10.55 -42.72
N GLU A 16 11.58 9.46 -42.00
CA GLU A 16 10.93 9.50 -40.69
C GLU A 16 11.78 10.18 -39.61
N LEU A 17 13.11 10.08 -39.73
CA LEU A 17 14.05 10.68 -38.78
C LEU A 17 14.12 12.21 -38.89
N LYS A 18 13.55 12.80 -39.95
CA LYS A 18 13.33 14.25 -40.07
C LYS A 18 12.22 14.77 -39.14
N LYS A 19 11.35 13.89 -38.63
CA LYS A 19 10.22 14.25 -37.75
C LYS A 19 10.61 14.26 -36.26
N VAL A 20 11.75 13.66 -35.91
CA VAL A 20 12.24 13.59 -34.53
C VAL A 20 13.03 14.85 -34.20
N ASN A 21 12.88 15.35 -32.97
CA ASN A 21 13.59 16.55 -32.51
C ASN A 21 15.11 16.38 -32.75
N PRO A 22 15.78 17.30 -33.49
CA PRO A 22 17.21 17.19 -33.77
C PRO A 22 18.09 17.28 -32.51
N ASN A 23 17.54 17.75 -31.39
CA ASN A 23 18.20 17.71 -30.10
C ASN A 23 18.13 16.27 -29.55
N ASN A 24 19.22 15.53 -29.73
CA ASN A 24 19.38 14.19 -29.17
C ASN A 24 19.29 14.25 -27.63
N PRO A 25 18.29 13.61 -26.98
CA PRO A 25 18.18 13.54 -25.53
C PRO A 25 19.23 12.61 -24.89
N PHE A 26 19.93 11.81 -25.70
CA PHE A 26 21.00 10.92 -25.28
C PHE A 26 22.37 11.56 -25.52
N THR A 27 22.68 12.61 -24.76
CA THR A 27 24.03 13.16 -24.69
C THR A 27 24.80 12.48 -23.58
N VAL A 28 25.95 11.90 -23.92
CA VAL A 28 26.91 11.46 -22.91
C VAL A 28 27.78 12.65 -22.48
N PRO A 29 28.28 12.67 -21.24
CA PRO A 29 29.26 13.66 -20.81
C PRO A 29 30.51 13.68 -21.70
N ASP A 30 31.14 14.85 -21.81
CA ASP A 30 32.42 14.99 -22.51
C ASP A 30 33.44 13.99 -21.93
N GLY A 31 34.15 13.27 -22.81
CA GLY A 31 35.16 12.27 -22.40
C GLY A 31 34.63 10.86 -22.10
N TYR A 32 33.30 10.66 -22.03
CA TYR A 32 32.69 9.36 -21.70
C TYR A 32 33.29 8.18 -22.49
N PHE A 33 33.35 8.29 -23.82
CA PHE A 33 33.88 7.22 -24.68
C PHE A 33 35.41 7.16 -24.71
N HIS A 34 36.10 8.26 -24.36
CA HIS A 34 37.56 8.29 -24.29
C HIS A 34 38.06 7.49 -23.09
N GLU A 35 37.40 7.66 -21.94
CA GLU A 35 37.74 6.99 -20.68
C GLU A 35 37.15 5.57 -20.59
N LEU A 36 36.12 5.25 -21.39
CA LEU A 36 35.44 3.95 -21.32
C LEU A 36 36.39 2.77 -21.57
N SER A 37 37.32 2.90 -22.53
CA SER A 37 38.31 1.86 -22.82
C SER A 37 39.25 1.61 -21.64
N GLU A 38 39.77 2.68 -21.03
CA GLU A 38 40.66 2.57 -19.87
C GLU A 38 39.94 2.06 -18.63
N ARG A 39 38.71 2.52 -18.41
CA ARG A 39 37.85 2.08 -17.31
C ARG A 39 37.50 0.60 -17.43
N THR A 40 37.13 0.14 -18.62
CA THR A 40 36.83 -1.28 -18.86
C THR A 40 38.05 -2.18 -18.68
N LEU A 41 39.23 -1.74 -19.14
CA LEU A 41 40.49 -2.45 -18.92
C LEU A 41 40.91 -2.46 -17.44
N SER A 42 40.66 -1.37 -16.72
CA SER A 42 40.95 -1.29 -15.28
C SER A 42 40.05 -2.23 -14.47
N LEU A 43 38.75 -2.24 -14.79
CA LEU A 43 37.78 -3.15 -14.16
C LEU A 43 38.12 -4.63 -14.42
N SER A 44 38.54 -4.99 -15.63
CA SER A 44 38.93 -6.38 -15.93
C SER A 44 40.17 -6.82 -15.15
N LYS A 45 41.17 -5.93 -15.01
CA LYS A 45 42.35 -6.16 -14.17
C LYS A 45 41.99 -6.29 -12.69
N LEU A 46 41.10 -5.44 -12.17
CA LEU A 46 40.61 -5.54 -10.79
C LEU A 46 39.90 -6.88 -10.56
N ASN A 47 39.07 -7.32 -11.51
CA ASN A 47 38.39 -8.62 -11.42
C ASN A 47 39.39 -9.78 -11.40
N ALA A 48 40.45 -9.71 -12.21
CA ALA A 48 41.54 -10.71 -12.18
C ALA A 48 42.28 -10.77 -10.82
N LEU A 49 42.32 -9.66 -10.07
CA LEU A 49 42.94 -9.60 -8.74
C LEU A 49 42.01 -10.13 -7.63
N THR A 50 40.69 -9.96 -7.75
CA THR A 50 39.70 -10.44 -6.76
C THR A 50 39.53 -11.96 -6.73
N ILE A 51 39.99 -12.69 -7.76
CA ILE A 51 39.94 -14.15 -7.80
C ILE A 51 40.79 -14.80 -6.67
N ASN A 52 41.78 -14.08 -6.13
CA ASN A 52 42.72 -14.62 -5.13
C ASN A 52 42.43 -14.25 -3.67
N ASN A 53 41.40 -13.45 -3.38
CA ASN A 53 41.06 -13.00 -2.02
C ASN A 53 39.61 -13.31 -1.67
N GLY A 54 39.27 -14.61 -1.63
CA GLY A 54 38.02 -15.10 -1.04
C GLY A 54 36.77 -14.36 -1.52
N GLY A 55 36.54 -14.34 -2.83
CA GLY A 55 35.32 -13.76 -3.42
C GLY A 55 34.05 -14.36 -2.80
N PHE A 56 32.91 -13.70 -3.02
CA PHE A 56 31.59 -14.21 -2.63
C PHE A 56 31.37 -15.57 -3.29
N THR A 57 31.66 -16.64 -2.55
CA THR A 57 31.43 -18.01 -3.00
C THR A 57 30.00 -18.37 -2.68
N VAL A 58 29.29 -18.86 -3.69
CA VAL A 58 27.97 -19.42 -3.49
C VAL A 58 28.14 -20.72 -2.71
N PRO A 59 27.39 -20.94 -1.61
CA PRO A 59 27.43 -22.20 -0.88
C PRO A 59 27.18 -23.41 -1.79
N GLN A 60 27.79 -24.55 -1.45
CA GLN A 60 27.49 -25.82 -2.09
C GLN A 60 25.96 -26.06 -2.09
N ASN A 61 25.42 -26.54 -3.21
CA ASN A 61 24.00 -26.86 -3.44
C ASN A 61 23.01 -25.67 -3.40
N TYR A 62 23.46 -24.42 -3.34
CA TYR A 62 22.56 -23.25 -3.35
C TYR A 62 21.56 -23.28 -4.50
N PHE A 63 22.03 -23.54 -5.73
CA PHE A 63 21.16 -23.55 -6.91
C PHE A 63 20.26 -24.78 -6.98
N ASP A 64 20.72 -25.92 -6.45
CA ASP A 64 19.94 -27.15 -6.39
C ASP A 64 18.77 -27.01 -5.40
N GLU A 65 18.99 -26.31 -4.28
CA GLU A 65 17.98 -26.07 -3.24
C GLU A 65 17.10 -24.83 -3.51
N LEU A 66 17.58 -23.87 -4.32
CA LEU A 66 16.88 -22.61 -4.60
C LEU A 66 15.47 -22.84 -5.15
N SER A 67 15.33 -23.77 -6.09
CA SER A 67 14.03 -24.08 -6.69
C SER A 67 13.05 -24.61 -5.64
N GLY A 68 13.48 -25.59 -4.83
CA GLY A 68 12.65 -26.16 -3.77
C GLY A 68 12.28 -25.16 -2.68
N ASN A 69 13.23 -24.32 -2.28
CA ASN A 69 13.01 -23.25 -1.30
C ASN A 69 11.97 -22.24 -1.83
N THR A 70 12.13 -21.80 -3.08
CA THR A 70 11.20 -20.86 -3.73
C THR A 70 9.79 -21.43 -3.82
N THR A 71 9.64 -22.69 -4.26
CA THR A 71 8.32 -23.34 -4.32
C THR A 71 7.69 -23.52 -2.93
N SER A 72 8.50 -23.86 -1.93
CA SER A 72 8.05 -23.96 -0.53
C SER A 72 7.52 -22.62 -0.02
N GLN A 73 8.27 -21.53 -0.22
CA GLN A 73 7.84 -20.18 0.18
C GLN A 73 6.58 -19.74 -0.55
N ILE A 74 6.46 -19.99 -1.85
CA ILE A 74 5.24 -19.69 -2.62
C ILE A 74 4.04 -20.47 -2.08
N THR A 75 4.22 -21.75 -1.78
CA THR A 75 3.16 -22.61 -1.25
C THR A 75 2.71 -22.14 0.14
N ILE A 76 3.65 -21.79 1.01
CA ILE A 76 3.36 -21.24 2.34
C ILE A 76 2.64 -19.89 2.20
N ALA A 77 3.12 -19.00 1.33
CA ALA A 77 2.50 -17.70 1.09
C ALA A 77 1.08 -17.83 0.53
N GLY A 78 0.82 -18.81 -0.34
CA GLY A 78 -0.53 -19.08 -0.86
C GLY A 78 -1.47 -19.77 0.13
N ALA A 79 -0.92 -20.56 1.07
CA ALA A 79 -1.68 -21.24 2.12
C ALA A 79 -1.99 -20.35 3.33
N ILE A 80 -1.17 -19.33 3.58
CA ILE A 80 -1.47 -18.28 4.56
C ILE A 80 -2.52 -17.38 3.94
N ASN A 81 -3.70 -17.31 4.55
CA ASN A 81 -4.74 -16.38 4.14
C ASN A 81 -4.19 -14.94 4.27
N VAL A 82 -3.94 -14.28 3.13
CA VAL A 82 -3.10 -13.08 2.99
C VAL A 82 -3.74 -11.83 3.63
N GLU A 83 -4.95 -11.94 4.16
CA GLU A 83 -5.74 -10.84 4.74
C GLU A 83 -5.05 -10.07 5.88
N ASN A 84 -3.96 -10.59 6.48
CA ASN A 84 -3.25 -9.94 7.59
C ASN A 84 -1.72 -9.90 7.44
N THR A 85 -1.18 -9.89 6.22
CA THR A 85 0.28 -9.81 6.01
C THR A 85 0.81 -8.37 5.98
N GLY A 86 -0.06 -7.35 6.03
CA GLY A 86 0.35 -5.94 5.88
C GLY A 86 0.79 -5.55 4.47
N PHE A 87 0.78 -6.49 3.52
CA PHE A 87 1.08 -6.27 2.10
C PHE A 87 -0.18 -6.28 1.21
N ALA A 88 -1.36 -6.51 1.81
CA ALA A 88 -2.64 -6.36 1.12
C ALA A 88 -3.03 -4.88 1.11
N VAL A 89 -3.42 -4.39 -0.05
CA VAL A 89 -3.93 -3.02 -0.20
C VAL A 89 -5.31 -2.94 0.48
N PRO A 90 -5.60 -1.89 1.27
CA PRO A 90 -6.91 -1.73 1.91
C PRO A 90 -8.07 -1.79 0.91
N GLU A 91 -9.20 -2.33 1.36
CA GLU A 91 -10.45 -2.31 0.60
C GLU A 91 -10.81 -0.86 0.22
N GLY A 92 -11.17 -0.63 -1.04
CA GLY A 92 -11.51 0.70 -1.55
C GLY A 92 -10.33 1.63 -1.87
N TYR A 93 -9.07 1.22 -1.64
CA TYR A 93 -7.90 2.07 -1.92
C TYR A 93 -7.89 2.60 -3.36
N PHE A 94 -8.14 1.74 -4.35
CA PHE A 94 -8.11 2.15 -5.75
C PHE A 94 -9.34 2.97 -6.15
N ASP A 95 -10.48 2.76 -5.47
CA ASP A 95 -11.70 3.53 -5.69
C ASP A 95 -11.50 4.98 -5.21
N GLU A 96 -10.78 5.17 -4.10
CA GLU A 96 -10.46 6.49 -3.55
C GLU A 96 -9.19 7.13 -4.15
N LEU A 97 -8.28 6.33 -4.72
CA LEU A 97 -6.98 6.81 -5.22
C LEU A 97 -7.14 7.89 -6.29
N ALA A 98 -8.05 7.69 -7.23
CA ALA A 98 -8.28 8.63 -8.33
C ALA A 98 -8.76 9.99 -7.80
N GLY A 99 -9.71 9.99 -6.85
CA GLY A 99 -10.21 11.21 -6.22
C GLY A 99 -9.16 11.91 -5.37
N ASN A 100 -8.35 11.14 -4.63
CA ASN A 100 -7.25 11.68 -3.83
C ASN A 100 -6.18 12.34 -4.70
N ILE A 101 -5.80 11.73 -5.83
CA ILE A 101 -4.84 12.31 -6.78
C ILE A 101 -5.38 13.61 -7.36
N GLN A 102 -6.64 13.64 -7.81
CA GLN A 102 -7.25 14.84 -8.36
C GLN A 102 -7.37 15.97 -7.32
N SER A 103 -7.74 15.63 -6.08
CA SER A 103 -7.77 16.58 -4.97
C SER A 103 -6.39 17.17 -4.67
N ARG A 104 -5.35 16.34 -4.65
CA ARG A 104 -3.95 16.78 -4.46
C ARG A 104 -3.50 17.73 -5.57
N ILE A 105 -3.77 17.38 -6.84
CA ILE A 105 -3.43 18.23 -7.99
C ILE A 105 -4.15 19.59 -7.90
N ALA A 106 -5.44 19.60 -7.58
CA ALA A 106 -6.21 20.83 -7.45
C ALA A 106 -5.71 21.72 -6.30
N ILE A 107 -5.32 21.11 -5.16
CA ILE A 107 -4.73 21.83 -4.03
C ILE A 107 -3.36 22.39 -4.43
N GLU A 108 -2.53 21.64 -5.14
CA GLU A 108 -1.19 22.07 -5.56
C GLU A 108 -1.25 23.17 -6.64
N GLU A 109 -2.22 23.10 -7.55
CA GLU A 109 -2.47 24.15 -8.55
C GLU A 109 -2.99 25.44 -7.87
N ALA A 110 -3.88 25.30 -6.87
CA ALA A 110 -4.34 26.43 -6.06
C ALA A 110 -3.25 26.98 -5.12
N ALA A 111 -2.32 26.14 -4.66
CA ALA A 111 -1.20 26.48 -3.78
C ALA A 111 0.09 26.86 -4.55
N SER A 112 0.08 26.83 -5.89
CA SER A 112 1.20 27.31 -6.73
C SER A 112 1.38 28.84 -6.68
N VAL A 113 0.69 29.52 -5.76
CA VAL A 113 0.98 30.89 -5.33
C VAL A 113 1.67 30.80 -3.97
N GLU A 114 3.00 30.92 -4.00
CA GLU A 114 3.95 31.05 -2.88
C GLU A 114 4.55 29.75 -2.30
N THR A 115 5.67 29.33 -2.94
CA THR A 115 6.92 28.90 -2.27
C THR A 115 6.81 27.96 -1.07
N THR A 116 6.28 26.74 -1.24
CA THR A 116 6.43 25.65 -0.24
C THR A 116 7.39 24.54 -0.68
N GLY A 117 8.27 24.84 -1.64
CA GLY A 117 9.39 23.95 -1.95
C GLY A 117 10.52 24.16 -0.96
N PHE A 118 10.68 23.24 0.01
CA PHE A 118 11.86 23.07 0.88
C PHE A 118 12.73 24.34 1.04
N GLU A 119 12.17 25.38 1.67
CA GLU A 119 12.96 26.57 1.96
C GLU A 119 13.88 26.26 3.14
N ILE A 120 15.16 26.53 2.94
CA ILE A 120 16.17 26.36 3.97
C ILE A 120 15.87 27.38 5.07
N PRO A 121 15.76 26.97 6.35
CA PRO A 121 15.52 27.89 7.45
C PRO A 121 16.54 29.03 7.45
N GLN A 122 16.07 30.25 7.71
CA GLN A 122 16.94 31.41 7.83
C GLN A 122 18.02 31.13 8.90
N GLY A 123 19.29 31.28 8.55
CA GLY A 123 20.40 31.02 9.46
C GLY A 123 20.92 29.58 9.48
N TYR A 124 20.38 28.65 8.67
CA TYR A 124 20.81 27.24 8.67
C TYR A 124 22.31 27.10 8.42
N PHE A 125 22.84 27.80 7.41
CA PHE A 125 24.25 27.68 7.03
C PHE A 125 25.18 28.32 8.07
N GLU A 126 24.78 29.44 8.65
CA GLU A 126 25.52 30.14 9.70
C GLU A 126 25.60 29.27 10.96
N ASN A 127 24.48 28.69 11.40
CA ASN A 127 24.46 27.77 12.54
C ASN A 127 25.23 26.48 12.27
N LEU A 128 25.13 25.93 11.05
CA LEU A 128 25.88 24.75 10.65
C LEU A 128 27.39 25.01 10.71
N GLN A 129 27.83 26.16 10.20
CA GLN A 129 29.24 26.56 10.22
C GLN A 129 29.77 26.71 11.66
N GLU A 130 28.98 27.34 12.54
CA GLU A 130 29.32 27.48 13.96
C GLU A 130 29.38 26.13 14.69
N GLN A 131 28.44 25.23 14.41
CA GLN A 131 28.43 23.88 14.99
C GLN A 131 29.63 23.05 14.54
N ILE A 132 29.98 23.13 13.25
CA ILE A 132 31.13 22.41 12.71
C ILE A 132 32.43 22.94 13.34
N SER A 133 32.60 24.27 13.43
CA SER A 133 33.81 24.85 14.03
C SER A 133 33.92 24.55 15.52
N ALA A 134 32.81 24.60 16.26
CA ALA A 134 32.77 24.22 17.67
C ALA A 134 33.15 22.75 17.86
N ARG A 135 32.65 21.85 16.99
CA ARG A 135 32.95 20.42 17.07
C ARG A 135 34.42 20.12 16.75
N ILE A 136 34.98 20.79 15.75
CA ILE A 136 36.41 20.68 15.42
C ILE A 136 37.27 21.18 16.57
N ALA A 137 36.93 22.33 17.19
CA ALA A 137 37.69 22.86 18.32
C ALA A 137 37.63 21.94 19.55
N VAL A 138 36.47 21.32 19.82
CA VAL A 138 36.31 20.32 20.87
C VAL A 138 37.15 19.07 20.56
N GLU A 139 37.11 18.58 19.34
CA GLU A 139 37.91 17.43 18.90
C GLU A 139 39.41 17.71 18.95
N GLU A 140 39.86 18.92 18.58
CA GLU A 140 41.26 19.34 18.69
C GLU A 140 41.71 19.41 20.15
N LEU A 141 40.87 19.90 21.07
CA LEU A 141 41.14 19.90 22.51
C LEU A 141 41.19 18.48 23.11
N LEU A 142 40.31 17.59 22.65
CA LEU A 142 40.28 16.18 23.06
C LEU A 142 41.39 15.33 22.43
N SER A 143 41.92 15.74 21.27
CA SER A 143 43.00 15.03 20.57
C SER A 143 44.38 15.25 21.21
N ILE A 144 44.49 16.14 22.20
CA ILE A 144 45.76 16.47 22.87
C ILE A 144 46.10 15.50 24.00
N GLU A 145 45.17 14.70 24.51
CA GLU A 145 45.45 13.66 25.50
C GLU A 145 44.90 12.30 25.04
N PRO A 146 45.76 11.36 24.62
CA PRO A 146 45.41 9.95 24.65
C PRO A 146 45.46 9.48 26.12
N GLU A 147 44.65 10.07 27.00
CA GLU A 147 44.34 9.42 28.26
C GLU A 147 43.27 8.38 27.94
N GLU A 148 43.75 7.13 27.83
CA GLU A 148 43.08 5.84 28.02
C GLU A 148 41.75 5.94 28.80
N THR A 149 40.69 6.48 28.20
CA THR A 149 39.41 6.77 28.89
C THR A 149 38.34 5.72 28.63
N PHE A 150 38.71 4.64 27.94
CA PHE A 150 37.86 3.46 27.75
C PHE A 150 38.46 2.22 28.41
N GLU A 151 39.13 2.38 29.56
CA GLU A 151 39.51 1.23 30.37
C GLU A 151 38.31 0.67 31.14
N VAL A 152 38.08 -0.63 30.96
CA VAL A 152 37.07 -1.36 31.73
C VAL A 152 37.54 -1.48 33.18
N PRO A 153 36.67 -1.24 34.18
CA PRO A 153 37.06 -1.34 35.59
C PRO A 153 37.72 -2.68 35.92
N GLN A 154 38.75 -2.65 36.76
CA GLN A 154 39.46 -3.86 37.17
C GLN A 154 38.48 -4.91 37.71
N GLY A 155 38.52 -6.11 37.14
CA GLY A 155 37.62 -7.23 37.49
C GLY A 155 36.20 -7.14 36.92
N TYR A 156 35.92 -6.25 35.96
CA TYR A 156 34.63 -6.20 35.25
C TYR A 156 34.27 -7.55 34.62
N PHE A 157 35.21 -8.16 33.89
CA PHE A 157 34.98 -9.43 33.23
C PHE A 157 34.85 -10.59 34.22
N ASP A 158 35.57 -10.56 35.35
CA ASP A 158 35.44 -11.58 36.40
C ASP A 158 34.06 -11.52 37.07
N LYS A 159 33.59 -10.30 37.38
CA LYS A 159 32.24 -10.07 37.93
C LYS A 159 31.15 -10.46 36.94
N LEU A 160 31.33 -10.12 35.66
CA LEU A 160 30.41 -10.48 34.60
C LEU A 160 30.34 -12.00 34.42
N ASN A 161 31.49 -12.68 34.39
CA ASN A 161 31.58 -14.13 34.26
C ASN A 161 30.94 -14.84 35.46
N ALA A 162 31.22 -14.38 36.69
CA ALA A 162 30.56 -14.89 37.89
C ALA A 162 29.03 -14.72 37.84
N ALA A 163 28.54 -13.55 37.39
CA ALA A 163 27.11 -13.28 37.26
C ALA A 163 26.44 -14.12 36.17
N ILE A 164 27.14 -14.42 35.06
CA ILE A 164 26.64 -15.29 34.00
C ILE A 164 26.56 -16.74 34.51
N LEU A 165 27.60 -17.25 35.18
CA LEU A 165 27.62 -18.61 35.72
C LEU A 165 26.54 -18.81 36.80
N ASP A 166 26.33 -17.82 37.66
CA ASP A 166 25.24 -17.83 38.65
C ASP A 166 23.87 -17.98 37.97
N LYS A 167 23.63 -17.21 36.90
CA LYS A 167 22.35 -17.20 36.17
C LYS A 167 22.14 -18.33 35.17
N THR A 168 23.17 -19.11 34.84
CA THR A 168 23.09 -20.13 33.77
C THR A 168 23.41 -21.55 34.26
N VAL A 169 24.50 -21.73 34.99
CA VAL A 169 25.01 -23.06 35.39
C VAL A 169 24.67 -23.38 36.85
N ASN A 170 24.71 -22.38 37.73
CA ASN A 170 24.44 -22.58 39.17
C ASN A 170 22.97 -22.37 39.54
N ALA A 171 22.18 -21.71 38.68
CA ALA A 171 20.73 -21.52 38.86
C ALA A 171 19.93 -22.84 38.99
N GLU A 172 20.48 -23.97 38.51
CA GLU A 172 19.85 -25.29 38.62
C GLU A 172 20.28 -26.09 39.85
N LYS A 173 21.32 -25.67 40.60
CA LYS A 173 21.92 -26.48 41.67
C LYS A 173 21.42 -26.23 43.09
N GLU A 174 20.56 -25.23 43.29
CA GLU A 174 19.85 -24.99 44.58
C GLU A 174 18.36 -25.36 44.53
N VAL A 175 17.95 -26.30 43.67
CA VAL A 175 16.66 -26.99 43.82
C VAL A 175 16.80 -28.16 44.79
N THR A 176 17.20 -27.89 46.04
CA THR A 176 16.86 -28.76 47.16
C THR A 176 16.46 -27.93 48.37
N VAL A 177 15.14 -27.88 48.59
CA VAL A 177 14.45 -27.52 49.84
C VAL A 177 14.50 -26.04 50.27
N ALA A 178 13.79 -25.17 49.55
CA ALA A 178 13.07 -24.04 50.17
C ALA A 178 12.03 -23.45 49.22
N GLU A 179 10.76 -23.70 49.56
CA GLU A 179 9.52 -22.95 49.24
C GLU A 179 9.18 -22.60 47.76
N PRO A 180 7.98 -22.99 47.27
CA PRO A 180 7.52 -22.53 45.97
C PRO A 180 7.30 -21.02 46.03
N VAL A 181 8.09 -20.26 45.26
CA VAL A 181 7.85 -18.83 45.03
C VAL A 181 6.49 -18.70 44.35
N LYS A 182 5.43 -18.55 45.16
CA LYS A 182 4.10 -18.15 44.72
C LYS A 182 4.23 -16.76 44.11
N ARG A 183 4.38 -16.72 42.79
CA ARG A 183 4.14 -15.50 42.01
C ARG A 183 2.68 -15.12 42.24
N GLN A 184 2.43 -14.20 43.16
CA GLN A 184 1.10 -13.64 43.36
C GLN A 184 0.81 -12.76 42.15
N THR A 185 0.19 -13.33 41.13
CA THR A 185 -0.44 -12.53 40.08
C THR A 185 -1.62 -11.83 40.74
N ILE A 186 -1.58 -10.49 40.75
CA ILE A 186 -2.74 -9.71 41.17
C ILE A 186 -3.79 -9.88 40.07
N VAL A 187 -4.75 -10.78 40.29
CA VAL A 187 -5.87 -10.97 39.37
C VAL A 187 -6.84 -9.80 39.59
N ARG A 188 -6.67 -8.72 38.83
CA ARG A 188 -7.62 -7.60 38.87
C ARG A 188 -8.84 -7.98 38.04
N ARG A 189 -9.98 -8.22 38.69
CA ARG A 189 -11.27 -8.42 38.02
C ARG A 189 -11.64 -7.13 37.29
N LEU A 190 -11.54 -7.13 35.95
CA LEU A 190 -11.84 -5.99 35.08
C LEU A 190 -13.34 -5.69 34.94
N PHE A 191 -14.22 -6.63 35.30
CA PHE A 191 -15.66 -6.43 35.24
C PHE A 191 -16.26 -6.55 36.65
N THR A 192 -16.54 -5.40 37.25
CA THR A 192 -17.31 -5.33 38.49
C THR A 192 -18.80 -5.51 38.14
N SER A 193 -19.49 -6.37 38.87
CA SER A 193 -20.84 -6.85 38.60
C SER A 193 -21.95 -5.82 38.89
N GLY A 194 -21.70 -4.54 38.65
CA GLY A 194 -22.65 -3.44 38.87
C GLY A 194 -23.02 -2.64 37.63
N ILE A 195 -22.21 -2.66 36.57
CA ILE A 195 -22.38 -1.75 35.42
C ILE A 195 -23.45 -2.20 34.42
N TYR A 196 -23.77 -3.49 34.39
CA TYR A 196 -24.80 -4.04 33.48
C TYR A 196 -26.20 -3.50 33.78
N LYS A 197 -26.47 -3.03 35.01
CA LYS A 197 -27.77 -2.45 35.37
C LYS A 197 -28.03 -1.12 34.65
N TYR A 198 -26.98 -0.34 34.41
CA TYR A 198 -27.07 0.92 33.67
C TYR A 198 -27.08 0.71 32.16
N ALA A 199 -26.34 -0.28 31.65
CA ALA A 199 -26.36 -0.64 30.24
C ALA A 199 -27.76 -1.07 29.78
N VAL A 200 -28.46 -1.91 30.56
CA VAL A 200 -29.82 -2.33 30.26
C VAL A 200 -30.79 -1.14 30.22
N ALA A 201 -30.68 -0.19 31.16
CA ALA A 201 -31.54 1.00 31.17
C ALA A 201 -31.34 1.86 29.91
N ALA A 202 -30.08 2.07 29.48
CA ALA A 202 -29.77 2.84 28.28
C ALA A 202 -30.34 2.18 27.01
N CYS A 203 -30.17 0.86 26.86
CA CYS A 203 -30.73 0.12 25.73
C CYS A 203 -32.25 0.24 25.66
N VAL A 204 -32.94 0.14 26.79
CA VAL A 204 -34.41 0.30 26.85
C VAL A 204 -34.83 1.72 26.45
N THR A 205 -34.12 2.75 26.89
CA THR A 205 -34.43 4.13 26.50
C THR A 205 -34.19 4.41 25.02
N VAL A 206 -33.15 3.81 24.41
CA VAL A 206 -32.88 3.94 22.97
C VAL A 206 -33.97 3.25 22.16
N VAL A 207 -34.38 2.04 22.53
CA VAL A 207 -35.44 1.32 21.82
C VAL A 207 -36.77 2.08 21.90
N ILE A 208 -37.16 2.55 23.08
CA ILE A 208 -38.40 3.33 23.26
C ILE A 208 -38.31 4.65 22.47
N GLY A 209 -37.16 5.32 22.49
CA GLY A 209 -36.93 6.56 21.74
C GLY A 209 -37.05 6.35 20.23
N VAL A 210 -36.42 5.30 19.69
CA VAL A 210 -36.49 4.95 18.27
C VAL A 210 -37.91 4.56 17.85
N SER A 211 -38.63 3.78 18.67
CA SER A 211 -40.02 3.42 18.39
C SER A 211 -40.97 4.63 18.40
N PHE A 212 -40.77 5.58 19.32
CA PHE A 212 -41.56 6.81 19.35
C PHE A 212 -41.28 7.69 18.12
N LEU A 213 -40.02 7.76 17.68
CA LEU A 213 -39.60 8.58 16.54
C LEU A 213 -40.07 8.00 15.20
N ILE A 214 -40.07 6.68 15.05
CA ILE A 214 -40.65 5.99 13.87
C ILE A 214 -42.18 6.09 13.90
N GLY A 215 -42.81 5.94 15.07
CA GLY A 215 -44.26 6.06 15.24
C GLY A 215 -44.79 7.47 14.96
N SER A 216 -44.08 8.53 15.38
CA SER A 216 -44.50 9.91 15.16
C SER A 216 -44.33 10.37 13.70
N ASN A 217 -43.42 9.75 12.94
CA ASN A 217 -43.20 10.05 11.52
C ASN A 217 -43.96 9.13 10.56
N SER A 218 -44.81 8.23 11.07
CA SER A 218 -45.65 7.39 10.22
C SER A 218 -46.93 8.10 9.80
N ASN A 219 -46.87 8.83 8.69
CA ASN A 219 -47.95 8.69 7.71
C ASN A 219 -47.73 7.31 7.08
N PRO A 220 -48.64 6.33 7.16
CA PRO A 220 -48.48 5.10 6.40
C PRO A 220 -48.55 5.47 4.92
N ALA A 221 -47.40 5.53 4.25
CA ALA A 221 -47.35 5.48 2.81
C ALA A 221 -47.88 4.10 2.40
N PRO A 222 -48.91 4.00 1.54
CA PRO A 222 -49.41 2.72 1.09
C PRO A 222 -48.29 2.03 0.32
N ASP A 223 -48.06 0.75 0.60
CA ASP A 223 -47.12 -0.11 -0.13
C ASP A 223 -47.42 -0.04 -1.63
N ALA A 224 -46.67 0.79 -2.35
CA ALA A 224 -46.87 1.04 -3.77
C ALA A 224 -46.64 -0.24 -4.59
N VAL A 225 -45.79 -1.13 -4.09
CA VAL A 225 -45.41 -2.37 -4.78
C VAL A 225 -46.55 -3.41 -4.79
N ALA A 226 -47.37 -3.47 -3.73
CA ALA A 226 -48.48 -4.42 -3.64
C ALA A 226 -49.70 -3.98 -4.49
N ASN A 227 -49.85 -2.68 -4.75
CA ASN A 227 -50.98 -2.12 -5.50
C ASN A 227 -50.68 -1.91 -6.99
N LEU A 228 -49.41 -2.00 -7.42
CA LEU A 228 -49.02 -1.91 -8.82
C LEU A 228 -49.65 -3.03 -9.65
N HIS A 229 -49.69 -4.26 -9.12
CA HIS A 229 -50.25 -5.41 -9.84
C HIS A 229 -51.74 -5.23 -10.15
N THR A 230 -52.50 -4.67 -9.20
CA THR A 230 -53.91 -4.35 -9.36
C THR A 230 -54.12 -3.21 -10.35
N GLN A 231 -53.31 -2.15 -10.25
CA GLN A 231 -53.42 -0.97 -11.12
C GLN A 231 -53.00 -1.27 -12.57
N LEU A 232 -52.00 -2.13 -12.79
CA LEU A 232 -51.63 -2.57 -14.14
C LEU A 232 -52.71 -3.47 -14.76
N SER A 233 -53.37 -4.31 -13.97
CA SER A 233 -54.46 -5.17 -14.46
C SER A 233 -55.71 -4.39 -14.90
N GLU A 234 -55.88 -3.17 -14.40
CA GLU A 234 -57.04 -2.32 -14.69
C GLU A 234 -56.85 -1.50 -15.98
N ILE A 235 -55.64 -1.44 -16.53
CA ILE A 235 -55.36 -0.76 -17.81
C ILE A 235 -55.77 -1.69 -18.97
N PRO A 236 -56.74 -1.29 -19.82
CA PRO A 236 -57.17 -2.12 -20.92
C PRO A 236 -56.06 -2.25 -21.99
N VAL A 237 -55.89 -3.46 -22.53
CA VAL A 237 -54.84 -3.81 -23.52
C VAL A 237 -54.81 -2.87 -24.75
N ILE A 238 -55.95 -2.27 -25.10
CA ILE A 238 -56.06 -1.29 -26.20
C ILE A 238 -55.34 0.03 -25.88
N GLU A 239 -55.32 0.49 -24.63
CA GLU A 239 -54.58 1.70 -24.23
C GLU A 239 -53.07 1.46 -24.24
N ILE A 240 -52.63 0.28 -23.80
CA ILE A 240 -51.22 -0.12 -23.86
C ILE A 240 -50.75 -0.13 -25.31
N ARG A 241 -51.56 -0.70 -26.22
CA ARG A 241 -51.28 -0.68 -27.67
C ARG A 241 -51.16 0.74 -28.21
N ASN A 242 -52.14 1.60 -27.94
CA ASN A 242 -52.14 2.97 -28.43
C ASN A 242 -50.96 3.78 -27.87
N TYR A 243 -50.61 3.57 -26.60
CA TYR A 243 -49.47 4.24 -25.97
C TYR A 243 -48.14 3.80 -26.58
N VAL A 244 -47.97 2.51 -26.84
CA VAL A 244 -46.80 1.95 -27.52
C VAL A 244 -46.73 2.46 -28.96
N GLU A 245 -47.84 2.46 -29.71
CA GLU A 245 -47.88 3.00 -31.07
C GLU A 245 -47.58 4.51 -31.12
N GLN A 246 -47.99 5.28 -30.11
CA GLN A 246 -47.78 6.72 -30.05
C GLN A 246 -46.37 7.11 -29.57
N ASN A 247 -45.70 6.25 -28.79
CA ASN A 247 -44.36 6.50 -28.23
C ASN A 247 -43.26 5.64 -28.86
N MET A 248 -43.57 4.78 -29.84
CA MET A 248 -42.56 4.06 -30.62
C MET A 248 -41.88 5.02 -31.61
N ASP A 249 -40.59 5.23 -31.43
CA ASP A 249 -39.71 5.90 -32.40
C ASP A 249 -39.54 5.02 -33.65
N ALA A 250 -39.40 5.64 -34.82
CA ALA A 250 -39.43 4.98 -36.13
C ALA A 250 -38.25 4.01 -36.40
N GLY A 251 -37.38 3.79 -35.41
CA GLY A 251 -36.16 2.97 -35.52
C GLY A 251 -36.28 1.51 -35.09
N GLU A 252 -37.31 1.11 -34.32
CA GLU A 252 -37.39 -0.26 -33.76
C GLU A 252 -38.24 -1.25 -34.57
N THR A 253 -38.79 -0.83 -35.71
CA THR A 253 -39.80 -1.57 -36.47
C THR A 253 -39.30 -2.75 -37.31
N GLN A 254 -38.11 -3.31 -37.08
CA GLN A 254 -37.56 -4.35 -37.99
C GLN A 254 -37.11 -5.67 -37.37
N THR A 255 -37.43 -6.02 -36.13
CA THR A 255 -36.98 -7.35 -35.64
C THR A 255 -37.96 -8.19 -34.82
N ALA A 256 -39.17 -7.71 -34.48
CA ALA A 256 -40.05 -8.50 -33.60
C ALA A 256 -41.53 -8.65 -34.01
N LEU A 257 -42.01 -8.05 -35.11
CA LEU A 257 -43.45 -8.04 -35.43
C LEU A 257 -43.85 -8.72 -36.75
N THR A 258 -42.98 -9.57 -37.31
CA THR A 258 -43.23 -10.24 -38.61
C THR A 258 -43.22 -11.77 -38.53
N ASP A 259 -43.54 -12.36 -37.38
CA ASP A 259 -43.89 -13.78 -37.33
C ASP A 259 -45.41 -13.94 -37.09
N PRO A 260 -46.20 -14.35 -38.11
CA PRO A 260 -47.64 -14.53 -37.98
C PRO A 260 -48.03 -15.76 -37.16
N ASN A 261 -47.07 -16.49 -36.57
CA ASN A 261 -47.33 -17.76 -35.88
C ASN A 261 -47.30 -17.69 -34.34
N VAL A 262 -47.13 -16.51 -33.73
CA VAL A 262 -47.21 -16.38 -32.26
C VAL A 262 -48.68 -16.26 -31.85
N SER A 263 -49.25 -17.38 -31.40
CA SER A 263 -50.60 -17.45 -30.85
C SER A 263 -50.72 -16.59 -29.59
N SER A 264 -51.88 -15.96 -29.41
CA SER A 264 -52.20 -15.14 -28.23
C SER A 264 -52.10 -15.91 -26.90
N GLU A 265 -52.13 -17.25 -26.95
CA GLU A 265 -51.91 -18.13 -25.78
C GLU A 265 -50.44 -18.19 -25.34
N GLU A 266 -49.49 -18.11 -26.27
CA GLU A 266 -48.04 -18.22 -25.97
C GLU A 266 -47.51 -16.95 -25.27
N LEU A 267 -48.10 -15.80 -25.58
CA LEU A 267 -47.77 -14.53 -24.92
C LEU A 267 -48.35 -14.42 -23.51
N LEU A 268 -49.43 -15.12 -23.20
CA LEU A 268 -50.00 -15.15 -21.86
C LEU A 268 -49.21 -16.07 -20.93
N ASP A 269 -48.72 -17.20 -21.45
CA ASP A 269 -47.88 -18.15 -20.69
C ASP A 269 -46.52 -17.53 -20.27
N TYR A 270 -45.95 -16.69 -21.14
CA TYR A 270 -44.71 -15.97 -20.84
C TYR A 270 -44.88 -14.92 -19.73
N ILE A 271 -46.07 -14.31 -19.62
CA ILE A 271 -46.36 -13.31 -18.59
C ILE A 271 -46.63 -13.97 -17.23
N ASP A 272 -47.25 -15.15 -17.21
CA ASP A 272 -47.51 -15.89 -15.95
C ASP A 272 -46.27 -16.60 -15.38
N THR A 273 -45.26 -16.91 -16.21
CA THR A 273 -44.09 -17.70 -15.77
C THR A 273 -42.94 -16.85 -15.20
N GLU A 274 -42.85 -15.57 -15.56
CA GLU A 274 -41.72 -14.68 -15.24
C GLU A 274 -42.09 -13.48 -14.33
N LEU A 275 -43.26 -13.52 -13.66
CA LEU A 275 -43.64 -12.55 -12.62
C LEU A 275 -43.87 -13.19 -11.25
#